data_AF-A0AAU0YXM7-F1
#
_entry.id   AF-A0AAU0YXM7-F1
#
_cell.length_a   1.000
_cell.length_b   1.000
_cell.length_c   1.000
_cell.angle_alpha   90.00
_cell.angle_beta   90.00
_cell.angle_gamma   90.00
#
_symmetry.space_group_name_H-M   'P 1'
#
loop_
_entity.id
_entity.type
_entity.pdbx_description
1 polymer ?
#
loop_
_entity_poly.entity_id
_entity_poly.type
_entity_poly.pdbx_seq_one_letter_code
_entity_poly.pdbx_strand_id
1 'polypeptide(L)'
;MFHRIRRRAKGPSEAQRQFAEVYARMQNQVPAGFGVPPAEPEHTEPTVVVDDFLPPELRVPSHDQLDGRMMPWNQPLVLDGEMVACAECGAYRDWLILSTRDQIWVRCRAGHQQQETRIDTAWFNRHFGPADATHATFEDCLRHLGR
;
A
#
# COMPACT_ATOMS: atom_id res chain seq x y z
N MET A 1 44.01 -48.73 -3.80
CA MET A 1 44.62 -47.85 -2.78
C MET A 1 44.05 -46.45 -3.02
N PHE A 2 43.06 -46.00 -2.25
CA PHE A 2 42.38 -44.71 -2.49
C PHE A 2 42.91 -43.64 -1.52
N HIS A 3 43.58 -42.61 -2.04
CA HIS A 3 44.04 -41.48 -1.23
C HIS A 3 42.86 -40.57 -0.88
N ARG A 4 42.52 -40.47 0.41
CA ARG A 4 41.59 -39.47 0.94
C ARG A 4 42.24 -38.08 0.85
N ILE A 5 41.83 -37.28 -0.14
CA ILE A 5 42.18 -35.87 -0.21
C ILE A 5 41.41 -35.13 0.89
N ARG A 6 42.10 -34.75 1.98
CA ARG A 6 41.54 -33.85 3.00
C ARG A 6 41.43 -32.45 2.41
N ARG A 7 40.22 -32.02 2.01
CA ARG A 7 39.96 -30.60 1.71
C ARG A 7 40.10 -29.81 3.00
N ARG A 8 41.09 -28.93 3.05
CA ARG A 8 41.27 -27.97 4.15
C ARG A 8 40.17 -26.92 3.99
N ALA A 9 39.21 -26.88 4.92
CA ALA A 9 38.21 -25.83 4.93
C ALA A 9 38.92 -24.47 5.07
N LYS A 10 38.68 -23.56 4.11
CA LYS A 10 39.21 -22.20 4.18
C LYS A 10 38.43 -21.51 5.29
N GLY A 11 39.13 -21.07 6.34
CA GLY A 11 38.51 -20.35 7.45
C GLY A 11 37.83 -19.07 6.98
N PRO A 12 36.94 -18.48 7.79
CA PRO A 12 36.22 -17.26 7.42
C PRO A 12 37.21 -16.14 7.12
N SER A 13 36.90 -15.35 6.09
CA SER A 13 37.70 -14.19 5.72
C SER A 13 37.66 -13.13 6.82
N GLU A 14 38.61 -12.21 6.79
CA GLU A 14 38.68 -11.09 7.73
C GLU A 14 37.41 -10.23 7.68
N ALA A 15 36.86 -10.00 6.49
CA ALA A 15 35.59 -9.29 6.31
C ALA A 15 34.41 -10.01 6.98
N GLN A 16 34.37 -11.34 6.93
CA GLN A 16 33.32 -12.12 7.61
C GLN A 16 33.43 -12.03 9.14
N ARG A 17 34.66 -11.95 9.66
CA ARG A 17 34.90 -11.76 11.11
C ARG A 17 34.46 -10.38 11.56
N GLN A 18 34.85 -9.33 10.83
CA GLN A 18 34.45 -7.96 11.11
C GLN A 18 32.92 -7.80 11.08
N PHE A 19 32.24 -8.40 10.10
CA PHE A 19 30.79 -8.36 10.02
C PHE A 19 30.12 -9.06 11.23
N ALA A 20 30.64 -10.22 11.63
CA ALA A 20 30.12 -10.94 12.79
C ALA A 20 30.31 -10.15 14.10
N GLU A 21 31.45 -9.47 14.26
CA GLU A 21 31.72 -8.61 15.42
C GLU A 21 30.79 -7.40 15.49
N VAL A 22 30.56 -6.72 14.36
CA VAL A 22 29.62 -5.60 14.28
C VAL A 22 28.19 -6.06 14.60
N TYR A 23 27.77 -7.19 14.05
CA TYR A 23 26.46 -7.76 14.30
C TYR A 23 26.26 -8.12 15.78
N ALA A 24 27.25 -8.77 16.42
CA ALA A 24 27.20 -9.10 17.84
C ALA A 24 27.13 -7.84 18.74
N ARG A 25 27.79 -6.75 18.35
CA ARG A 25 27.70 -5.46 19.06
C ARG A 25 26.30 -4.84 18.97
N MET A 26 25.64 -4.96 17.82
CA MET A 26 24.29 -4.42 17.60
C MET A 26 23.20 -5.24 18.28
N GLN A 27 23.36 -6.57 18.39
CA GLN A 27 22.37 -7.43 19.06
C GLN A 27 22.13 -7.06 20.53
N ASN A 28 23.12 -6.45 21.19
CA ASN A 28 23.02 -6.02 22.59
C ASN A 28 22.52 -4.57 22.75
N GLN A 29 22.11 -3.90 21.66
CA GLN A 29 21.60 -2.52 21.69
C GLN A 29 20.07 -2.44 21.62
N VAL A 30 19.35 -3.41 22.19
CA VAL A 30 17.92 -3.26 22.43
C VAL A 30 17.74 -2.16 23.48
N PRO A 31 17.00 -1.07 23.19
CA PRO A 31 16.70 -0.07 24.20
C PRO A 31 15.99 -0.75 25.38
N ALA A 32 16.52 -0.60 26.60
CA ALA A 32 15.81 -1.02 27.80
C ALA A 32 14.54 -0.17 27.91
N GLY A 33 13.39 -0.78 27.62
CA GLY A 33 12.11 -0.05 27.62
C GLY A 33 10.99 -0.70 26.81
N PHE A 34 11.29 -1.62 25.89
CA PHE A 34 10.25 -2.41 25.22
C PHE A 34 9.99 -3.72 25.98
N GLY A 35 8.92 -3.74 26.79
CA GLY A 35 8.16 -4.97 27.04
C GLY A 35 8.36 -5.72 28.36
N VAL A 36 8.89 -5.12 29.43
CA VAL A 36 8.77 -5.71 30.78
C VAL A 36 8.18 -4.69 31.74
N PRO A 37 6.88 -4.75 32.04
CA PRO A 37 6.32 -4.00 33.15
C PRO A 37 6.98 -4.47 34.46
N PRO A 38 7.29 -3.58 35.41
CA PRO A 38 7.59 -4.00 36.77
C PRO A 38 6.34 -4.71 37.32
N ALA A 39 6.54 -5.79 38.08
CA ALA A 39 5.45 -6.37 38.86
C ALA A 39 5.08 -5.39 39.99
N GLU A 40 4.19 -4.44 39.69
CA GLU A 40 3.49 -3.65 40.71
C GLU A 40 2.32 -4.47 41.29
N PRO A 41 2.00 -4.27 42.58
CA PRO A 41 0.89 -4.96 43.23
C PRO A 41 -0.42 -4.60 42.54
N GLU A 42 -1.26 -5.61 42.29
CA GLU A 42 -2.55 -5.49 41.62
C GLU A 42 -3.45 -4.48 42.35
N HIS A 43 -3.44 -3.24 41.86
CA HIS A 43 -4.45 -2.25 42.16
C HIS A 43 -5.47 -2.29 41.02
N THR A 44 -6.57 -3.01 41.24
CA THR A 44 -7.67 -3.12 40.27
C THR A 44 -8.49 -1.84 40.27
N GLU A 45 -7.93 -0.75 39.77
CA GLU A 45 -8.74 0.36 39.29
C GLU A 45 -9.28 -0.02 37.91
N PRO A 46 -10.55 0.27 37.57
CA PRO A 46 -11.06 0.02 36.25
C PRO A 46 -10.27 0.90 35.27
N THR A 47 -9.31 0.29 34.56
CA THR A 47 -8.68 0.92 33.40
C THR A 47 -9.79 1.20 32.41
N VAL A 48 -10.26 2.45 32.39
CA VAL A 48 -11.07 2.98 31.30
C VAL A 48 -10.27 2.69 30.05
N VAL A 49 -10.77 1.78 29.21
CA VAL A 49 -10.20 1.54 27.89
C VAL A 49 -10.41 2.84 27.12
N VAL A 50 -9.41 3.71 27.17
CA VAL A 50 -9.34 4.87 26.31
C VAL A 50 -9.10 4.31 24.92
N ASP A 51 -10.10 4.39 24.05
CA ASP A 51 -9.96 4.05 22.64
C ASP A 51 -8.94 5.04 22.04
N ASP A 52 -7.69 4.62 21.90
CA ASP A 52 -6.59 5.42 21.34
C ASP A 52 -6.80 5.74 19.84
N PHE A 53 -7.86 5.22 19.22
CA PHE A 53 -8.22 5.56 17.86
C PHE A 53 -8.89 6.93 17.79
N LEU A 54 -8.60 7.67 16.72
CA LEU A 54 -9.30 8.91 16.37
C LEU A 54 -10.83 8.72 16.44
N PRO A 55 -11.61 9.72 16.87
CA PRO A 55 -13.06 9.69 16.77
C PRO A 55 -13.51 9.29 15.35
N PRO A 56 -14.58 8.48 15.18
CA PRO A 56 -15.03 7.99 13.87
C PRO A 56 -15.18 9.09 12.81
N GLU A 57 -15.60 10.29 13.22
CA GLU A 57 -15.83 11.45 12.35
C GLU A 57 -14.52 12.01 11.76
N LEU A 58 -13.39 11.72 12.40
CA LEU A 58 -12.05 12.13 11.96
C LEU A 58 -11.27 10.99 11.30
N ARG A 59 -11.84 9.78 11.25
CA ARG A 59 -11.21 8.65 10.54
C ARG A 59 -11.42 8.84 9.03
N VAL A 60 -10.37 8.55 8.27
CA VAL A 60 -10.51 8.46 6.80
C VAL A 60 -11.45 7.29 6.49
N PRO A 61 -12.51 7.49 5.70
CA PRO A 61 -13.42 6.42 5.32
C PRO A 61 -12.66 5.26 4.66
N SER A 62 -12.95 4.03 5.08
CA SER A 62 -12.43 2.85 4.39
C SER A 62 -13.05 2.74 2.99
N HIS A 63 -12.42 1.96 2.13
CA HIS A 63 -12.93 1.71 0.77
C HIS A 63 -14.37 1.16 0.79
N ASP A 64 -14.69 0.28 1.75
CA ASP A 64 -16.03 -0.30 1.91
C ASP A 64 -17.11 0.71 2.34
N GLN A 65 -16.70 1.86 2.90
CA GLN A 65 -17.61 2.93 3.31
C GLN A 65 -17.93 3.91 2.16
N LEU A 66 -17.27 3.77 1.01
CA LEU A 66 -17.48 4.62 -0.16
C LEU A 66 -18.15 3.82 -1.28
N ASP A 67 -19.09 4.43 -2.00
CA ASP A 67 -19.66 3.81 -3.21
C ASP A 67 -18.62 3.69 -4.34
N GLY A 68 -17.59 4.53 -4.31
CA GLY A 68 -16.42 4.39 -5.17
C GLY A 68 -15.35 5.45 -4.92
N ARG A 69 -14.17 5.22 -5.50
CA ARG A 69 -13.04 6.16 -5.51
C ARG A 69 -12.68 6.49 -6.95
N MET A 70 -12.28 7.73 -7.18
CA MET A 70 -12.00 8.25 -8.52
C MET A 70 -10.64 8.94 -8.55
N MET A 71 -9.87 8.71 -9.61
CA MET A 71 -8.54 9.27 -9.78
C MET A 71 -8.30 9.69 -11.23
N PRO A 72 -7.93 10.95 -11.50
CA PRO A 72 -7.49 11.35 -12.84
C PRO A 72 -6.13 10.72 -13.17
N TRP A 73 -6.00 10.23 -14.40
CA TRP A 73 -4.81 9.60 -14.94
C TRP A 73 -4.46 10.24 -16.29
N ASN A 74 -3.65 11.30 -16.23
CA ASN A 74 -3.33 12.15 -17.39
C ASN A 74 -2.27 11.54 -18.33
N GLN A 75 -1.57 10.50 -17.88
CA GLN A 75 -0.59 9.77 -18.69
C GLN A 75 -1.27 8.61 -19.45
N PRO A 76 -0.62 8.03 -20.48
CA PRO A 76 -1.12 6.80 -21.08
C PRO A 76 -1.25 5.70 -20.02
N LEU A 77 -2.38 4.99 -20.02
CA LEU A 77 -2.53 3.79 -19.21
C LEU A 77 -1.94 2.62 -19.99
N VAL A 78 -0.90 1.99 -19.45
CA VAL A 78 -0.21 0.86 -20.08
C VAL A 78 -0.35 -0.35 -19.17
N LEU A 79 -0.98 -1.41 -19.67
CA LEU A 79 -1.27 -2.64 -18.95
C LEU A 79 -0.72 -3.81 -19.75
N ASP A 80 0.09 -4.66 -19.11
CA ASP A 80 0.75 -5.82 -19.75
C ASP A 80 1.55 -5.45 -21.02
N GLY A 81 2.06 -4.22 -21.10
CA GLY A 81 2.79 -3.70 -22.26
C GLY A 81 1.90 -3.12 -23.36
N GLU A 82 0.58 -3.16 -23.21
CA GLU A 82 -0.38 -2.60 -24.16
C GLU A 82 -0.96 -1.28 -23.67
N MET A 83 -1.10 -0.33 -24.60
CA MET A 83 -1.73 0.94 -24.31
C MET A 83 -3.25 0.80 -24.31
N VAL A 84 -3.88 1.17 -23.21
CA VAL A 84 -5.34 1.19 -23.09
C VAL A 84 -5.90 2.35 -23.91
N ALA A 85 -6.77 2.02 -24.86
CA ALA A 85 -7.52 2.97 -25.65
C ALA A 85 -9.03 2.80 -25.40
N CYS A 86 -9.76 3.90 -25.57
CA CYS A 86 -11.21 3.89 -25.52
C CYS A 86 -11.76 3.07 -26.69
N ALA A 87 -12.57 2.06 -26.38
CA ALA A 87 -13.18 1.20 -27.39
C ALA A 87 -14.10 1.98 -28.36
N GLU A 88 -14.64 3.12 -27.92
CA GLU A 88 -15.58 3.93 -28.71
C GLU A 88 -14.89 5.06 -29.49
N CYS A 89 -14.01 5.85 -28.85
CA CYS A 89 -13.41 7.03 -29.49
C CYS A 89 -11.90 6.93 -29.73
N GLY A 90 -11.25 5.85 -29.34
CA GLY A 90 -9.81 5.64 -29.52
C GLY A 90 -8.90 6.52 -28.66
N ALA A 91 -9.46 7.35 -27.76
CA ALA A 91 -8.66 8.15 -26.83
C ALA A 91 -7.83 7.23 -25.92
N TYR A 92 -6.54 7.53 -25.75
CA TYR A 92 -5.59 6.67 -25.04
C TYR A 92 -4.94 7.33 -23.81
N ARG A 93 -5.36 8.56 -23.48
CA ARG A 93 -4.86 9.38 -22.36
C ARG A 93 -6.01 10.11 -21.67
N ASP A 94 -5.67 10.79 -20.58
CA ASP A 94 -6.60 11.62 -19.78
C ASP A 94 -7.77 10.80 -19.25
N TRP A 95 -7.43 9.59 -18.79
CA TRP A 95 -8.37 8.67 -18.19
C TRP A 95 -8.83 9.18 -16.83
N LEU A 96 -10.03 8.79 -16.45
CA LEU A 96 -10.50 8.82 -15.08
C LEU A 96 -10.68 7.36 -14.66
N ILE A 97 -9.91 6.92 -13.66
CA ILE A 97 -9.98 5.56 -13.14
C ILE A 97 -10.95 5.57 -11.96
N LEU A 98 -11.93 4.67 -12.00
CA LEU A 98 -12.95 4.50 -10.97
C LEU A 98 -12.79 3.11 -10.36
N SER A 99 -12.73 3.05 -9.03
CA SER A 99 -12.81 1.80 -8.26
C SER A 99 -14.16 1.74 -7.56
N THR A 100 -14.97 0.74 -7.89
CA THR A 100 -16.31 0.51 -7.33
C THR A 100 -16.48 -0.97 -6.99
N ARG A 101 -16.72 -1.33 -5.73
CA ARG A 101 -17.07 -2.71 -5.29
C ARG A 101 -16.30 -3.81 -6.05
N ASP A 102 -14.97 -3.75 -5.99
CA ASP A 102 -14.01 -4.67 -6.63
C ASP A 102 -13.88 -4.63 -8.15
N GLN A 103 -14.51 -3.65 -8.80
CA GLN A 103 -14.38 -3.45 -10.24
C GLN A 103 -13.64 -2.16 -10.52
N ILE A 104 -12.76 -2.21 -11.52
CA ILE A 104 -12.11 -1.03 -12.06
C ILE A 104 -12.76 -0.65 -13.38
N TRP A 105 -13.18 0.60 -13.48
CA TRP A 105 -13.68 1.21 -14.69
C TRP A 105 -12.75 2.34 -15.10
N VAL A 106 -12.56 2.51 -16.40
CA VAL A 106 -11.85 3.66 -16.95
C VAL A 106 -12.81 4.46 -17.82
N ARG A 107 -12.80 5.78 -17.61
CA ARG A 107 -13.63 6.74 -18.34
C ARG A 107 -12.74 7.67 -19.14
N CYS A 108 -12.97 7.78 -20.44
CA CYS A 108 -12.21 8.69 -21.29
C CYS A 108 -12.74 10.12 -21.18
N ARG A 109 -11.99 11.10 -21.71
CA ARG A 109 -12.40 12.52 -21.71
C ARG A 109 -13.71 12.80 -22.48
N ALA A 110 -14.09 11.94 -23.42
CA ALA A 110 -15.35 12.05 -24.14
C ALA A 110 -16.54 11.49 -23.34
N GLY A 111 -16.29 10.88 -22.17
CA GLY A 111 -17.32 10.40 -21.25
C GLY A 111 -17.62 8.90 -21.36
N HIS A 112 -17.11 8.19 -22.37
CA HIS A 112 -17.27 6.74 -22.51
C HIS A 112 -16.60 5.98 -21.37
N GLN A 113 -17.27 4.94 -20.87
CA GLN A 113 -16.80 4.10 -19.77
C GLN A 113 -16.59 2.67 -20.27
N GLN A 114 -15.48 2.06 -19.85
CA GLN A 114 -15.22 0.64 -20.10
C GLN A 114 -14.65 0.00 -18.84
N GLN A 115 -15.04 -1.24 -18.58
CA GLN A 115 -14.49 -2.02 -17.49
C GLN A 115 -13.09 -2.50 -17.87
N GLU A 116 -12.13 -2.32 -16.97
CA GLU A 116 -10.78 -2.82 -17.15
C GLU A 116 -10.54 -4.00 -16.22
N THR A 117 -10.41 -5.20 -16.80
CA THR A 117 -10.28 -6.46 -16.04
C THR A 117 -8.83 -6.86 -15.78
N ARG A 118 -7.87 -6.19 -16.42
CA ARG A 118 -6.43 -6.43 -16.21
C ARG A 118 -5.91 -5.84 -14.90
N ILE A 119 -6.65 -4.94 -14.27
CA ILE A 119 -6.31 -4.32 -12.99
C ILE A 119 -7.45 -4.50 -11.99
N ASP A 120 -7.08 -4.60 -10.72
CA ASP A 120 -7.99 -4.80 -9.61
C ASP A 120 -7.93 -3.62 -8.61
N THR A 121 -8.75 -3.70 -7.56
CA THR A 121 -8.73 -2.72 -6.46
C THR A 121 -7.36 -2.63 -5.79
N ALA A 122 -6.61 -3.74 -5.73
CA ALA A 122 -5.27 -3.74 -5.14
C ALA A 122 -4.29 -2.91 -5.99
N TRP A 123 -4.35 -3.01 -7.32
CA TRP A 123 -3.63 -2.14 -8.24
C TRP A 123 -4.04 -0.69 -8.03
N PHE A 124 -5.35 -0.39 -8.01
CA PHE A 124 -5.83 0.97 -7.78
C PHE A 124 -5.27 1.56 -6.49
N ASN A 125 -5.34 0.81 -5.39
CA ASN A 125 -4.85 1.26 -4.07
C ASN A 125 -3.34 1.47 -4.02
N ARG A 126 -2.55 0.74 -4.82
CA ARG A 126 -1.09 0.96 -4.92
C ARG A 126 -0.73 2.22 -5.69
N HIS A 127 -1.57 2.62 -6.65
CA HIS A 127 -1.33 3.77 -7.52
C HIS A 127 -2.05 5.04 -7.06
N PHE A 128 -3.04 4.91 -6.19
CA PHE A 128 -3.81 6.03 -5.65
C PHE A 128 -3.18 6.57 -4.36
N GLY A 129 -3.05 7.90 -4.29
CA GLY A 129 -2.65 8.60 -3.07
C GLY A 129 -3.80 8.75 -2.05
N PRO A 130 -3.58 9.53 -0.99
CA PRO A 130 -4.67 9.99 -0.12
C PRO A 130 -5.77 10.68 -0.95
N ALA A 131 -7.03 10.45 -0.60
CA ALA A 131 -8.13 11.21 -1.20
C ALA A 131 -8.03 12.68 -0.76
N ASP A 132 -8.15 13.60 -1.70
CA ASP A 132 -8.12 15.05 -1.49
C ASP A 132 -9.51 15.62 -1.15
N ALA A 133 -10.58 14.96 -1.58
CA ALA A 133 -11.96 15.30 -1.26
C ALA A 133 -12.89 14.08 -1.24
N THR A 134 -14.00 14.21 -0.52
CA THR A 134 -15.14 13.27 -0.53
C THR A 134 -16.37 14.01 -1.05
N HIS A 135 -17.10 13.38 -1.96
CA HIS A 135 -18.28 13.95 -2.60
C HIS A 135 -19.52 13.07 -2.37
N ALA A 136 -20.68 13.70 -2.23
CA ALA A 136 -21.94 13.00 -2.00
C ALA A 136 -22.47 12.30 -3.26
N THR A 137 -22.12 12.80 -4.44
CA THR A 137 -22.56 12.25 -5.73
C THR A 137 -21.40 12.10 -6.71
N PHE A 138 -21.58 11.22 -7.69
CA PHE A 138 -20.64 10.99 -8.77
C PHE A 138 -20.43 12.26 -9.60
N GLU A 139 -21.51 12.96 -9.92
CA GLU A 139 -21.53 14.19 -10.70
C GLU A 139 -20.78 15.33 -10.00
N ASP A 140 -20.88 15.42 -8.67
CA ASP A 140 -20.13 16.41 -7.90
C ASP A 140 -18.63 16.15 -7.95
N CYS A 141 -18.23 14.87 -7.87
CA CYS A 141 -16.84 14.48 -8.04
C CYS A 141 -16.30 14.82 -9.42
N LEU A 142 -17.07 14.55 -10.49
CA LEU A 142 -16.68 14.95 -11.86
C LEU A 142 -16.48 16.45 -12.00
N ARG A 143 -17.40 17.24 -11.42
CA ARG A 143 -17.31 18.70 -11.44
C ARG A 143 -16.08 19.21 -10.72
N HIS A 144 -15.74 18.63 -9.55
CA HIS A 144 -14.49 18.93 -8.85
C HIS A 144 -13.29 18.66 -9.75
N LEU A 145 -13.26 17.51 -10.41
CA LEU A 145 -12.13 17.07 -11.25
C LEU A 145 -12.08 17.78 -12.62
N GLY A 146 -13.05 18.64 -12.96
CA GLY A 146 -13.16 19.31 -14.25
C GLY A 146 -13.39 18.33 -15.41
N ARG A 147 -14.21 17.30 -15.19
CA ARG A 147 -14.49 16.19 -16.12
C ARG A 147 -15.96 16.12 -16.53
#